data_AF-A0A7M5UMW2-F1
#
_entry.id   AF-A0A7M5UMW2-F1
#
_cell.length_a   1.000
_cell.length_b   1.000
_cell.length_c   1.000
_cell.angle_alpha   90.00
_cell.angle_beta   90.00
_cell.angle_gamma   90.00
#
_symmetry.space_group_name_H-M   'P 1'
#
loop_
_entity.id
_entity.type
_entity.pdbx_description
1 polymer ?
#
loop_
_entity_poly.entity_id
_entity_poly.type
_entity_poly.pdbx_seq_one_letter_code
_entity_poly.pdbx_strand_id
1 'polypeptide(L)'
;MISAAAGIRMSIRRMSQLCFLVGSIFTLTIALSDNVWYLLNLAVQSFGYYVQFFIGSSTFTAAFLQEGKDTGLYTKDEINWMHHNTVFYWGWWLGWASMVSLFSARLSKGRTIKNVIHLQFFIPMIALFVWFSITGGLAIDMQNRAIAGNITCGMDKAARKMMNVEPWVQRLGCANETYKQFFIIAEKYDDIKVFLQVLGLIITLMYFITSFDSAALVMGIISSNGDERPPLLQRMFWCITIGAVTSILLIYEEKVGRSEVSSFVILAGLPFALLLCFSAISIWRLLKLEPYWRYDTVKHWRMLYGNIKSGRLLKDVLIATLAPWYYLGQIAIREGKKTKQTDQHPNRFFKYFQFALPFYLWIFLLFLHIGFNYVNYIGWTFFIGFVILASRLRTGLRHQHGIQGNVIEDIAILVIYPFTVVQMNEQIAVREPNH
;
A
#
# COMPACT_ATOMS: atom_id res chain seq x y z
N MET A 1 17.33 -2.52 -19.21
CA MET A 1 18.73 -2.91 -18.94
C MET A 1 19.72 -1.86 -19.43
N ILE A 2 19.68 -1.44 -20.70
CA ILE A 2 20.57 -0.39 -21.25
C ILE A 2 20.45 0.91 -20.44
N SER A 3 19.23 1.36 -20.12
CA SER A 3 19.02 2.51 -19.22
C SER A 3 19.61 2.33 -17.82
N ALA A 4 19.58 1.10 -17.28
CA ALA A 4 20.12 0.80 -15.96
C ALA A 4 21.67 0.79 -15.96
N ALA A 5 22.27 0.31 -17.05
CA ALA A 5 23.71 0.21 -17.25
C ALA A 5 24.38 1.56 -17.61
N ALA A 6 23.67 2.46 -18.29
CA ALA A 6 24.22 3.71 -18.85
C ALA A 6 24.54 4.85 -17.84
N GLY A 7 24.70 4.57 -16.53
CA GLY A 7 25.20 5.59 -15.58
C GLY A 7 24.18 6.64 -15.12
N ILE A 8 23.27 6.19 -14.25
CA ILE A 8 22.81 6.75 -12.95
C ILE A 8 22.73 8.30 -12.81
N ARG A 9 21.49 8.81 -12.63
CA ARG A 9 21.00 10.19 -12.40
C ARG A 9 20.67 11.04 -13.61
N MET A 10 21.61 11.27 -14.55
CA MET A 10 21.31 12.16 -15.68
C MET A 10 20.23 11.56 -16.59
N SER A 11 20.26 10.24 -16.80
CA SER A 11 19.26 9.51 -17.61
C SER A 11 17.86 9.54 -16.99
N ILE A 12 17.69 9.11 -15.73
CA ILE A 12 16.36 9.07 -15.07
C ILE A 12 15.75 10.47 -14.99
N ARG A 13 16.52 11.49 -14.59
CA ARG A 13 16.01 12.85 -14.45
C ARG A 13 15.58 13.41 -15.81
N ARG A 14 16.41 13.29 -16.85
CA ARG A 14 16.10 13.80 -18.19
C ARG A 14 14.93 13.03 -18.82
N MET A 15 14.90 11.71 -18.68
CA MET A 15 13.80 10.90 -19.18
C MET A 15 12.50 11.21 -18.45
N SER A 16 12.51 11.33 -17.13
CA SER A 16 11.30 11.69 -16.37
C SER A 16 10.81 13.11 -16.71
N GLN A 17 11.70 14.08 -16.88
CA GLN A 17 11.36 15.43 -17.34
C GLN A 17 10.76 15.40 -18.75
N LEU A 18 11.32 14.59 -19.65
CA LEU A 18 10.79 14.39 -21.00
C LEU A 18 9.42 13.70 -20.98
N CYS A 19 9.25 12.64 -20.17
CA CYS A 19 7.95 11.96 -19.98
C CYS A 19 6.88 12.95 -19.53
N PHE A 20 7.20 13.77 -18.52
CA PHE A 20 6.26 14.74 -17.98
C PHE A 20 5.92 15.83 -18.99
N LEU A 21 6.92 16.35 -19.70
CA LEU A 21 6.73 17.35 -20.74
C LEU A 21 5.86 16.82 -21.88
N VAL A 22 6.22 15.65 -22.43
CA VAL A 22 5.51 15.02 -23.55
C VAL A 22 4.09 14.62 -23.13
N GLY A 23 3.92 14.07 -21.93
CA GLY A 23 2.61 13.76 -21.36
C GLY A 23 1.74 15.01 -21.17
N SER A 24 2.32 16.11 -20.67
CA SER A 24 1.60 17.38 -20.51
C SER A 24 1.19 17.97 -21.84
N ILE A 25 2.08 17.94 -22.85
CA ILE A 25 1.75 18.35 -24.22
C ILE A 25 0.64 17.48 -24.78
N PHE A 26 0.70 16.16 -24.60
CA PHE A 26 -0.34 15.24 -25.05
C PHE A 26 -1.71 15.57 -24.44
N THR A 27 -1.78 15.75 -23.12
CA THR A 27 -3.01 16.13 -22.42
C THR A 27 -3.53 17.49 -22.88
N LEU A 28 -2.65 18.47 -23.05
CA LEU A 28 -3.01 19.82 -23.48
C LEU A 28 -3.52 19.82 -24.93
N THR A 29 -2.87 19.10 -25.83
CA THR A 29 -3.31 18.95 -27.23
C THR A 29 -4.72 18.39 -27.28
N ILE A 30 -5.01 17.34 -26.51
CA ILE A 30 -6.35 16.75 -26.43
C ILE A 30 -7.36 17.77 -25.87
N ALA A 31 -7.01 18.47 -24.79
CA ALA A 31 -7.91 19.44 -24.17
C ALA A 31 -8.27 20.60 -25.10
N LEU A 32 -7.29 21.13 -25.85
CA LEU A 32 -7.47 22.25 -26.77
C LEU A 32 -8.12 21.83 -28.09
N SER A 33 -7.97 20.58 -28.50
CA SER A 33 -8.60 20.05 -29.72
C SER A 33 -10.08 19.72 -29.52
N ASP A 34 -10.54 19.61 -28.28
CA ASP A 34 -11.95 19.37 -27.95
C ASP A 34 -12.69 20.65 -27.53
N ASN A 35 -13.97 20.49 -27.20
CA ASN A 35 -14.77 21.53 -26.58
C ASN A 35 -14.27 21.86 -25.16
N VAL A 36 -13.38 22.84 -25.07
CA VAL A 36 -12.82 23.37 -23.82
C VAL A 36 -13.92 23.79 -22.83
N TRP A 37 -15.04 24.36 -23.31
CA TRP A 37 -16.14 24.76 -22.44
C TRP A 37 -16.79 23.58 -21.72
N TYR A 38 -17.03 22.48 -22.44
CA TYR A 38 -17.54 21.25 -21.85
C TYR A 38 -16.57 20.69 -20.81
N LEU A 39 -15.27 20.64 -21.12
CA LEU A 39 -14.25 20.11 -20.20
C LEU A 39 -14.13 20.95 -18.93
N LEU A 40 -14.19 22.28 -19.04
CA LEU A 40 -14.16 23.18 -17.87
C LEU A 40 -15.41 23.01 -17.00
N ASN A 41 -16.60 22.94 -17.60
CA ASN A 41 -17.84 22.69 -16.87
C ASN A 41 -17.80 21.33 -16.15
N LEU A 42 -17.33 20.29 -16.85
CA LEU A 42 -17.18 18.95 -16.28
C LEU A 42 -16.18 18.94 -15.13
N ALA A 43 -15.07 19.66 -15.23
CA ALA A 43 -14.09 19.76 -14.14
C ALA A 43 -14.73 20.38 -12.89
N VAL A 44 -15.44 21.52 -13.03
CA VAL A 44 -16.13 22.16 -11.90
C VAL A 44 -17.19 21.23 -11.29
N GLN A 45 -17.98 20.57 -12.12
CA GLN A 45 -19.00 19.63 -11.67
C GLN A 45 -18.39 18.41 -10.95
N SER A 46 -17.30 17.85 -11.51
CA SER A 46 -16.59 16.70 -10.92
C SER A 46 -15.99 17.05 -9.57
N PHE A 47 -15.48 18.27 -9.40
CA PHE A 47 -14.98 18.74 -8.12
C PHE A 47 -16.09 18.82 -7.07
N GLY A 48 -17.23 19.46 -7.40
CA GLY A 48 -18.38 19.54 -6.50
C GLY A 48 -18.90 18.15 -6.11
N TYR A 49 -19.01 17.25 -7.09
CA TYR A 49 -19.44 15.87 -6.88
C TYR A 49 -18.48 15.10 -5.98
N TYR A 50 -17.16 15.21 -6.21
CA TYR A 50 -16.15 14.55 -5.38
C TYR A 50 -16.24 15.00 -3.93
N VAL A 51 -16.37 16.32 -3.68
CA VAL A 51 -16.49 16.87 -2.32
C VAL A 51 -17.77 16.39 -1.64
N GLN A 52 -18.91 16.40 -2.35
CA GLN A 52 -20.19 15.96 -1.82
C GLN A 52 -20.16 14.49 -1.37
N PHE A 53 -19.58 13.61 -2.18
CA PHE A 53 -19.58 12.17 -1.93
C PHE A 53 -18.34 11.65 -1.20
N PHE A 54 -17.38 12.52 -0.87
CA PHE A 54 -16.10 12.13 -0.27
C PHE A 54 -16.27 11.23 0.96
N ILE A 55 -17.06 11.67 1.95
CA ILE A 55 -17.27 10.91 3.19
C ILE A 55 -17.95 9.58 2.87
N GLY A 56 -19.06 9.61 2.13
CA GLY A 56 -19.82 8.40 1.79
C GLY A 56 -18.98 7.35 1.05
N SER A 57 -18.23 7.75 0.03
CA SER A 57 -17.32 6.87 -0.71
C SER A 57 -16.15 6.38 0.14
N SER A 58 -15.63 7.21 1.06
CA SER A 58 -14.52 6.80 1.95
C SER A 58 -14.94 5.76 3.00
N THR A 59 -16.21 5.74 3.39
CA THR A 59 -16.76 4.80 4.38
C THR A 59 -17.57 3.67 3.75
N PHE A 60 -17.59 3.55 2.42
CA PHE A 60 -18.36 2.53 1.74
C PHE A 60 -17.70 1.15 1.91
N THR A 61 -18.36 0.27 2.66
CA THR A 61 -17.90 -1.11 2.91
C THR A 61 -18.83 -2.18 2.36
N ALA A 62 -19.96 -1.76 1.74
CA ALA A 62 -21.00 -2.67 1.24
C ALA A 62 -21.53 -3.69 2.27
N ALA A 63 -21.43 -3.40 3.57
CA ALA A 63 -21.68 -4.38 4.64
C ALA A 63 -23.05 -5.10 4.53
N PHE A 64 -24.13 -4.35 4.27
CA PHE A 64 -25.48 -4.93 4.13
C PHE A 64 -25.68 -5.71 2.83
N LEU A 65 -24.96 -5.35 1.76
CA LEU A 65 -25.04 -6.00 0.45
C LEU A 65 -24.30 -7.33 0.44
N GLN A 66 -23.20 -7.42 1.21
CA GLN A 66 -22.43 -8.65 1.39
C GLN A 66 -23.25 -9.76 2.05
N GLU A 67 -24.26 -9.41 2.86
CA GLU A 67 -25.20 -10.39 3.45
C GLU A 67 -26.27 -10.89 2.46
N GLY A 68 -26.26 -10.42 1.20
CA GLY A 68 -27.23 -10.82 0.18
C GLY A 68 -28.63 -10.23 0.37
N LYS A 69 -28.80 -9.28 1.30
CA LYS A 69 -30.04 -8.51 1.46
C LYS A 69 -30.06 -7.42 0.41
N ASP A 70 -30.81 -7.65 -0.66
CA ASP A 70 -31.03 -6.66 -1.69
C ASP A 70 -31.85 -5.50 -1.09
N THR A 71 -31.19 -4.37 -0.85
CA THR A 71 -31.81 -3.21 -0.19
C THR A 71 -32.56 -2.32 -1.20
N GLY A 72 -32.57 -2.69 -2.48
CA GLY A 72 -33.19 -1.92 -3.58
C GLY A 72 -32.44 -0.63 -3.95
N LEU A 73 -31.50 -0.20 -3.12
CA LEU A 73 -30.62 0.96 -3.35
C LEU A 73 -29.32 0.59 -4.06
N TYR A 74 -28.90 -0.66 -3.95
CA TYR A 74 -27.59 -1.12 -4.39
C TYR A 74 -27.64 -2.59 -4.84
N THR A 75 -26.95 -2.96 -5.92
CA THR A 75 -26.98 -4.29 -6.54
C THR A 75 -25.74 -5.12 -6.20
N LYS A 76 -25.80 -6.46 -6.39
CA LYS A 76 -24.63 -7.35 -6.24
C LYS A 76 -23.43 -6.94 -7.10
N ASP A 77 -23.68 -6.28 -8.23
CA ASP A 77 -22.63 -5.80 -9.13
C ASP A 77 -21.77 -4.70 -8.47
N GLU A 78 -22.30 -3.96 -7.51
CA GLU A 78 -21.56 -2.90 -6.82
C GLU A 78 -20.57 -3.44 -5.78
N ILE A 79 -20.85 -4.62 -5.20
CA ILE A 79 -19.88 -5.33 -4.36
C ILE A 79 -18.66 -5.67 -5.22
N ASN A 80 -18.91 -6.28 -6.38
CA ASN A 80 -17.84 -6.60 -7.34
C ASN A 80 -17.12 -5.32 -7.79
N TRP A 81 -17.83 -4.24 -8.06
CA TRP A 81 -17.22 -2.96 -8.40
C TRP A 81 -16.29 -2.44 -7.30
N MET A 82 -16.72 -2.48 -6.03
CA MET A 82 -15.90 -2.06 -4.89
C MET A 82 -14.62 -2.88 -4.77
N HIS A 83 -14.69 -4.20 -4.95
CA HIS A 83 -13.53 -5.08 -4.91
C HIS A 83 -12.54 -4.79 -6.06
N HIS A 84 -13.03 -4.68 -7.29
CA HIS A 84 -12.19 -4.46 -8.48
C HIS A 84 -11.66 -3.04 -8.63
N ASN A 85 -12.23 -2.07 -7.91
CA ASN A 85 -11.82 -0.67 -7.94
C ASN A 85 -11.26 -0.25 -6.58
N THR A 86 -12.13 0.12 -5.63
CA THR A 86 -11.72 0.74 -4.36
C THR A 86 -10.71 -0.13 -3.61
N VAL A 87 -11.04 -1.39 -3.31
CA VAL A 87 -10.17 -2.28 -2.53
C VAL A 87 -8.88 -2.60 -3.29
N PHE A 88 -8.97 -2.86 -4.58
CA PHE A 88 -7.82 -3.07 -5.45
C PHE A 88 -6.86 -1.88 -5.44
N TYR A 89 -7.34 -0.65 -5.65
CA TYR A 89 -6.50 0.55 -5.65
C TYR A 89 -5.88 0.80 -4.28
N TRP A 90 -6.61 0.58 -3.18
CA TRP A 90 -6.02 0.62 -1.84
C TRP A 90 -4.86 -0.37 -1.71
N GLY A 91 -5.06 -1.65 -2.07
CA GLY A 91 -4.02 -2.67 -2.05
C GLY A 91 -2.81 -2.30 -2.92
N TRP A 92 -3.06 -1.80 -4.13
CA TRP A 92 -2.04 -1.31 -5.05
C TRP A 92 -1.20 -0.18 -4.43
N TRP A 93 -1.84 0.88 -3.94
CA TRP A 93 -1.15 2.04 -3.39
C TRP A 93 -0.33 1.70 -2.15
N LEU A 94 -0.86 0.82 -1.30
CA LEU A 94 -0.16 0.33 -0.12
C LEU A 94 1.08 -0.50 -0.48
N GLY A 95 0.98 -1.35 -1.50
CA GLY A 95 2.14 -2.10 -2.02
C GLY A 95 3.24 -1.20 -2.60
N TRP A 96 2.87 -0.06 -3.18
CA TRP A 96 3.82 0.90 -3.78
C TRP A 96 4.35 1.93 -2.79
N ALA A 97 3.75 2.07 -1.60
CA ALA A 97 4.05 3.15 -0.67
C ALA A 97 5.52 3.17 -0.20
N SER A 98 6.12 2.01 0.05
CA SER A 98 7.52 1.90 0.49
C SER A 98 8.49 2.41 -0.59
N MET A 99 8.22 2.10 -1.85
CA MET A 99 9.01 2.53 -2.98
C MET A 99 8.89 4.04 -3.22
N VAL A 100 7.65 4.52 -3.29
CA VAL A 100 7.36 5.94 -3.57
C VAL A 100 7.88 6.82 -2.44
N SER A 101 7.71 6.42 -1.18
CA SER A 101 8.18 7.19 -0.02
C SER A 101 9.70 7.36 0.01
N LEU A 102 10.48 6.30 -0.25
CA LEU A 102 11.95 6.40 -0.30
C LEU A 102 12.41 7.31 -1.45
N PHE A 103 11.81 7.16 -2.63
CA PHE A 103 12.11 8.04 -3.76
C PHE A 103 11.79 9.50 -3.45
N SER A 104 10.60 9.74 -2.87
CA SER A 104 10.12 11.06 -2.52
C SER A 104 10.97 11.73 -1.42
N ALA A 105 11.42 10.95 -0.43
CA ALA A 105 12.35 11.41 0.60
C ALA A 105 13.68 11.89 0.00
N ARG A 106 14.23 11.15 -0.97
CA ARG A 106 15.49 11.52 -1.63
C ARG A 106 15.40 12.83 -2.42
N LEU A 107 14.28 13.04 -3.13
CA LEU A 107 14.02 14.29 -3.85
C LEU A 107 13.75 15.48 -2.95
N SER A 108 13.43 15.22 -1.68
CA SER A 108 13.01 16.23 -0.71
C SER A 108 14.12 16.70 0.23
N LYS A 109 15.38 16.28 0.01
CA LYS A 109 16.52 16.67 0.84
C LYS A 109 16.68 18.20 0.88
N GLY A 110 16.72 18.76 2.09
CA GLY A 110 16.85 20.21 2.32
C GLY A 110 15.54 21.01 2.27
N ARG A 111 14.37 20.35 2.14
CA ARG A 111 13.06 20.98 2.21
C ARG A 111 12.47 20.86 3.61
N THR A 112 11.63 21.83 4.02
CA THR A 112 10.85 21.74 5.24
C THR A 112 9.74 20.68 5.09
N ILE A 113 9.38 19.99 6.18
CA ILE A 113 8.34 18.94 6.15
C ILE A 113 7.02 19.48 5.59
N LYS A 114 6.65 20.70 5.98
CA LYS A 114 5.45 21.38 5.46
C LYS A 114 5.48 21.48 3.93
N ASN A 115 6.58 21.95 3.35
CA ASN A 115 6.70 22.09 1.90
C ASN A 115 6.68 20.73 1.20
N VAL A 116 7.29 19.72 1.81
CA VAL A 116 7.29 18.35 1.30
C VAL A 116 5.87 17.78 1.21
N ILE A 117 5.08 17.91 2.28
CA ILE A 117 3.68 17.44 2.33
C ILE A 117 2.84 18.16 1.27
N HIS A 118 2.91 19.49 1.19
CA HIS A 118 2.12 20.23 0.21
C HIS A 118 2.49 19.87 -1.24
N LEU A 119 3.77 19.79 -1.57
CA LEU A 119 4.22 19.48 -2.92
C LEU A 119 3.85 18.04 -3.33
N GLN A 120 3.95 17.09 -2.42
CA GLN A 120 3.65 15.68 -2.70
C GLN A 120 2.15 15.39 -2.76
N PHE A 121 1.32 16.15 -2.02
CA PHE A 121 -0.11 15.96 -2.03
C PHE A 121 -0.79 16.72 -3.17
N PHE A 122 -0.59 18.04 -3.26
CA PHE A 122 -1.37 18.89 -4.15
C PHE A 122 -0.96 18.76 -5.62
N ILE A 123 0.33 18.63 -5.93
CA ILE A 123 0.78 18.58 -7.33
C ILE A 123 0.23 17.32 -8.03
N PRO A 124 0.39 16.09 -7.50
CA PRO A 124 -0.18 14.91 -8.12
C PRO A 124 -1.70 14.93 -8.14
N MET A 125 -2.34 15.45 -7.08
CA MET A 125 -3.81 15.57 -7.02
C MET A 125 -4.34 16.44 -8.17
N ILE A 126 -3.76 17.63 -8.40
CA ILE A 126 -4.18 18.51 -9.49
C ILE A 126 -3.89 17.87 -10.84
N ALA A 127 -2.72 17.25 -11.02
CA ALA A 127 -2.37 16.60 -12.28
C ALA A 127 -3.33 15.44 -12.61
N LEU A 128 -3.67 14.59 -11.63
CA LEU A 128 -4.64 13.51 -11.79
C LEU A 128 -6.05 14.05 -12.04
N PHE A 129 -6.47 15.08 -11.31
CA PHE A 129 -7.76 15.73 -11.52
C PHE A 129 -7.89 16.24 -12.96
N VAL A 130 -6.91 17.00 -13.45
CA VAL A 130 -6.88 17.50 -14.83
C VAL A 130 -6.90 16.34 -15.83
N TRP A 131 -6.06 15.32 -15.62
CA TRP A 131 -5.99 14.15 -16.49
C TRP A 131 -7.35 13.42 -16.60
N PHE A 132 -7.98 13.11 -15.47
CA PHE A 132 -9.25 12.39 -15.45
C PHE A 132 -10.43 13.25 -15.94
N SER A 133 -10.44 14.56 -15.67
CA SER A 133 -11.46 15.45 -16.22
C SER A 133 -11.39 15.52 -17.75
N ILE A 134 -10.19 15.54 -18.33
CA ILE A 134 -10.02 15.58 -19.79
C ILE A 134 -10.29 14.20 -20.40
N THR A 135 -9.51 13.18 -20.03
CA THR A 135 -9.58 11.86 -20.68
C THR A 135 -10.83 11.07 -20.29
N GLY A 136 -11.25 11.15 -19.03
CA GLY A 136 -12.50 10.54 -18.56
C GLY A 136 -13.73 11.29 -19.08
N GLY A 137 -13.67 12.62 -19.17
CA GLY A 137 -14.73 13.42 -19.76
C GLY A 137 -15.00 13.12 -21.23
N LEU A 138 -13.92 12.91 -22.00
CA LEU A 138 -13.97 12.45 -23.38
C LEU A 138 -14.59 11.07 -23.52
N ALA A 139 -14.17 10.13 -22.68
CA ALA A 139 -14.72 8.78 -22.66
C ALA A 139 -16.23 8.81 -22.35
N ILE A 140 -16.66 9.63 -21.39
CA ILE A 140 -18.06 9.77 -21.00
C ILE A 140 -18.87 10.44 -22.12
N ASP A 141 -18.37 11.49 -22.76
CA ASP A 141 -19.04 12.15 -23.91
C ASP A 141 -19.24 11.14 -25.05
N MET A 142 -18.20 10.39 -25.42
CA MET A 142 -18.27 9.37 -26.45
C MET A 142 -19.28 8.26 -26.09
N GLN A 143 -19.26 7.78 -24.84
CA GLN A 143 -20.19 6.76 -24.37
C GLN A 143 -21.65 7.27 -24.37
N ASN A 144 -21.90 8.50 -23.93
CA ASN A 144 -23.23 9.09 -23.88
C ASN A 144 -23.80 9.31 -25.29
N ARG A 145 -22.97 9.79 -26.22
CA ARG A 145 -23.36 9.90 -27.65
C ARG A 145 -23.64 8.55 -28.27
N ALA A 146 -22.87 7.52 -27.91
CA ALA A 146 -23.10 6.16 -28.40
C ALA A 146 -24.43 5.59 -27.89
N ILE A 147 -24.78 5.87 -26.63
CA ILE A 147 -26.08 5.49 -26.06
C ILE A 147 -27.22 6.26 -26.74
N ALA A 148 -27.07 7.58 -26.92
CA ALA A 148 -28.07 8.41 -27.60
C ALA A 148 -28.28 7.99 -29.07
N GLY A 149 -27.22 7.58 -29.75
CA GLY A 149 -27.26 7.02 -31.11
C GLY A 149 -27.70 5.56 -31.18
N ASN A 150 -28.18 4.98 -30.06
CA ASN A 150 -28.61 3.58 -29.94
C ASN A 150 -27.58 2.55 -30.44
N ILE A 151 -26.29 2.86 -30.35
CA ILE A 151 -25.20 1.96 -30.73
C ILE A 151 -25.08 0.88 -29.66
N THR A 152 -25.12 -0.40 -30.04
CA THR A 152 -24.94 -1.55 -29.15
C THR A 152 -23.61 -2.27 -29.39
N CYS A 153 -23.19 -3.11 -28.43
CA CYS A 153 -21.99 -3.92 -28.59
C CYS A 153 -22.16 -4.92 -29.73
N GLY A 154 -21.16 -5.01 -30.62
CA GLY A 154 -21.19 -5.93 -31.77
C GLY A 154 -21.81 -5.36 -33.05
N MET A 155 -22.24 -4.10 -33.07
CA MET A 155 -22.67 -3.45 -34.31
C MET A 155 -21.50 -3.20 -35.27
N ASP A 156 -21.63 -3.71 -36.49
CA ASP A 156 -20.67 -3.50 -37.58
C ASP A 156 -20.51 -2.02 -37.94
N LYS A 157 -19.30 -1.64 -38.38
CA LYS A 157 -18.98 -0.28 -38.84
C LYS A 157 -19.93 0.21 -39.94
N ALA A 158 -20.38 -0.71 -40.81
CA ALA A 158 -21.35 -0.41 -41.87
C ALA A 158 -22.75 -0.07 -41.31
N ALA A 159 -23.23 -0.82 -40.31
CA ALA A 159 -24.50 -0.55 -39.65
C ALA A 159 -24.48 0.80 -38.92
N ARG A 160 -23.36 1.15 -38.26
CA ARG A 160 -23.18 2.46 -37.63
C ARG A 160 -23.26 3.62 -38.62
N LYS A 161 -22.69 3.44 -39.82
CA LYS A 161 -22.73 4.46 -40.88
C LYS A 161 -24.14 4.75 -41.37
N MET A 162 -25.07 3.79 -41.28
CA MET A 162 -26.48 3.99 -41.66
C MET A 162 -27.29 4.81 -40.63
N MET A 163 -26.79 4.96 -39.39
CA MET A 163 -27.51 5.61 -38.30
C MET A 163 -27.29 7.13 -38.21
N ASN A 164 -26.63 7.76 -39.19
CA ASN A 164 -26.26 9.18 -39.18
C ASN A 164 -25.48 9.63 -37.92
N VAL A 165 -24.82 8.69 -37.23
CA VAL A 165 -23.97 8.98 -36.09
C VAL A 165 -22.55 9.24 -36.57
N GLU A 166 -21.85 10.16 -35.91
CA GLU A 166 -20.46 10.47 -36.26
C GLU A 166 -19.57 9.21 -36.16
N PRO A 167 -18.67 8.94 -37.13
CA PRO A 167 -17.95 7.66 -37.23
C PRO A 167 -17.09 7.28 -36.02
N TRP A 168 -16.63 8.27 -35.26
CA TRP A 168 -15.78 8.11 -34.08
C TRP A 168 -16.56 7.69 -32.82
N VAL A 169 -17.88 7.81 -32.82
CA VAL A 169 -18.72 7.50 -31.65
C VAL A 169 -18.85 5.99 -31.49
N GLN A 170 -18.38 5.47 -30.36
CA GLN A 170 -18.40 4.04 -30.05
C GLN A 170 -18.70 3.82 -28.57
N ARG A 171 -19.28 2.66 -28.22
CA ARG A 171 -19.42 2.25 -26.81
C ARG A 171 -18.09 1.71 -26.30
N LEU A 172 -17.41 2.46 -25.42
CA LEU A 172 -16.13 2.05 -24.85
C LEU A 172 -16.25 0.80 -23.99
N GLY A 173 -17.40 0.60 -23.32
CA GLY A 173 -17.67 -0.60 -22.52
C GLY A 173 -17.74 -1.90 -23.34
N CYS A 174 -17.84 -1.81 -24.68
CA CYS A 174 -17.85 -2.98 -25.56
C CYS A 174 -16.44 -3.39 -26.02
N ALA A 175 -15.39 -2.65 -25.64
CA ALA A 175 -14.03 -3.04 -25.95
C ALA A 175 -13.66 -4.28 -25.14
N ASN A 176 -13.30 -5.38 -25.82
CA ASN A 176 -12.87 -6.63 -25.18
C ASN A 176 -11.68 -6.43 -24.22
N GLU A 177 -10.87 -5.40 -24.45
CA GLU A 177 -9.69 -5.10 -23.65
C GLU A 177 -9.67 -3.64 -23.24
N THR A 178 -9.54 -3.41 -21.93
CA THR A 178 -9.57 -2.06 -21.33
C THR A 178 -8.51 -1.13 -21.90
N TYR A 179 -7.30 -1.64 -22.20
CA TYR A 179 -6.21 -0.80 -22.70
C TYR A 179 -6.48 -0.20 -24.08
N LYS A 180 -7.36 -0.82 -24.89
CA LYS A 180 -7.76 -0.29 -26.20
C LYS A 180 -8.61 0.96 -26.08
N GLN A 181 -9.36 1.12 -24.98
CA GLN A 181 -10.26 2.27 -24.77
C GLN A 181 -9.53 3.60 -24.87
N PHE A 182 -8.31 3.68 -24.33
CA PHE A 182 -7.47 4.88 -24.42
C PHE A 182 -7.15 5.26 -25.88
N PHE A 183 -6.84 4.27 -26.72
CA PHE A 183 -6.50 4.50 -28.13
C PHE A 183 -7.73 4.75 -29.00
N ILE A 184 -8.90 4.23 -28.61
CA ILE A 184 -10.19 4.47 -29.28
C ILE A 184 -10.62 5.93 -29.10
N ILE A 185 -10.34 6.55 -27.94
CA ILE A 185 -10.68 7.98 -27.72
C ILE A 185 -10.02 8.88 -28.77
N ALA A 186 -8.84 8.52 -29.28
CA ALA A 186 -8.15 9.27 -30.32
C ALA A 186 -8.90 9.26 -31.67
N GLU A 187 -9.84 8.33 -31.90
CA GLU A 187 -10.65 8.29 -33.13
C GLU A 187 -11.53 9.54 -33.30
N LYS A 188 -11.81 10.27 -32.21
CA LYS A 188 -12.53 11.56 -32.26
C LYS A 188 -11.78 12.61 -33.08
N TYR A 189 -10.45 12.55 -33.15
CA TYR A 189 -9.62 13.54 -33.82
C TYR A 189 -9.06 13.01 -35.14
N ASP A 190 -9.87 13.02 -36.20
CA ASP A 190 -9.56 12.29 -37.45
C ASP A 190 -8.20 12.68 -38.06
N ASP A 191 -7.86 13.99 -38.03
CA ASP A 191 -6.62 14.53 -38.61
C ASP A 191 -5.35 14.14 -37.82
N ILE A 192 -5.46 13.99 -36.50
CA ILE A 192 -4.31 13.77 -35.61
C ILE A 192 -4.35 12.41 -34.88
N LYS A 193 -5.32 11.54 -35.17
CA LYS A 193 -5.52 10.27 -34.45
C LYS A 193 -4.29 9.37 -34.44
N VAL A 194 -3.62 9.23 -35.59
CA VAL A 194 -2.43 8.37 -35.71
C VAL A 194 -1.30 8.95 -34.88
N PHE A 195 -1.10 10.27 -34.94
CA PHE A 195 -0.12 10.96 -34.11
C PHE A 195 -0.41 10.76 -32.62
N LEU A 196 -1.65 10.94 -32.16
CA LEU A 196 -2.05 10.74 -30.77
C LEU A 196 -1.87 9.28 -30.32
N GLN A 197 -2.22 8.30 -31.15
CA GLN A 197 -2.06 6.88 -30.81
C GLN A 197 -0.58 6.48 -30.71
N VAL A 198 0.24 6.88 -31.67
CA VAL A 198 1.69 6.62 -31.65
C VAL A 198 2.34 7.33 -30.47
N LEU A 199 1.99 8.59 -30.23
CA LEU A 199 2.50 9.37 -29.11
C LEU A 199 2.07 8.77 -27.77
N GLY A 200 0.81 8.35 -27.64
CA GLY A 200 0.29 7.67 -26.46
C GLY A 200 1.02 6.35 -26.17
N LEU A 201 1.35 5.57 -27.20
CA LEU A 201 2.17 4.36 -27.08
C LEU A 201 3.58 4.70 -26.57
N ILE A 202 4.24 5.69 -27.17
CA ILE A 202 5.58 6.14 -26.76
C ILE A 202 5.56 6.61 -25.30
N ILE A 203 4.59 7.44 -24.92
CA ILE A 203 4.42 7.94 -23.55
C ILE A 203 4.25 6.77 -22.57
N THR A 204 3.38 5.81 -22.91
CA THR A 204 3.13 4.63 -22.07
C THR A 204 4.42 3.81 -21.88
N LEU A 205 5.17 3.57 -22.95
CA LEU A 205 6.46 2.88 -22.89
C LEU A 205 7.49 3.65 -22.04
N MET A 206 7.55 4.97 -22.18
CA MET A 206 8.47 5.80 -21.40
C MET A 206 8.11 5.81 -19.90
N TYR A 207 6.83 5.93 -19.55
CA TYR A 207 6.38 5.82 -18.14
C TYR A 207 6.68 4.44 -17.57
N PHE A 208 6.47 3.38 -18.34
CA PHE A 208 6.82 2.02 -17.93
C PHE A 208 8.32 1.89 -17.64
N ILE A 209 9.19 2.31 -18.58
CA ILE A 209 10.65 2.22 -18.44
C ILE A 209 11.15 3.03 -17.23
N THR A 210 10.68 4.27 -17.08
CA THR A 210 11.11 5.15 -15.98
C THR A 210 10.63 4.65 -14.61
N SER A 211 9.44 4.06 -14.54
CA SER A 211 8.91 3.47 -13.31
C SER A 211 9.69 2.22 -12.91
N PHE A 212 9.97 1.32 -13.85
CA PHE A 212 10.77 0.12 -13.62
C PHE A 212 12.17 0.43 -13.12
N ASP A 213 12.80 1.45 -13.71
CA ASP A 213 14.15 1.83 -13.35
C ASP A 213 14.23 2.41 -11.92
N SER A 214 13.23 3.21 -11.55
CA SER A 214 13.09 3.77 -10.20
C SER A 214 12.80 2.68 -9.17
N ALA A 215 11.97 1.69 -9.52
CA ALA A 215 11.65 0.56 -8.66
C ALA A 215 12.88 -0.30 -8.35
N ALA A 216 13.63 -0.69 -9.38
CA ALA A 216 14.83 -1.49 -9.20
C ALA A 216 15.92 -0.79 -8.39
N LEU A 217 16.02 0.55 -8.52
CA LEU A 217 16.94 1.34 -7.69
C LEU A 217 16.56 1.28 -6.20
N VAL A 218 15.27 1.47 -5.88
CA VAL A 218 14.79 1.42 -4.49
C VAL A 218 14.97 0.02 -3.90
N MET A 219 14.61 -1.03 -4.64
CA MET A 219 14.84 -2.42 -4.22
C MET A 219 16.33 -2.69 -3.97
N GLY A 220 17.19 -2.17 -4.85
CA GLY A 220 18.64 -2.20 -4.66
C GLY A 220 19.06 -1.61 -3.31
N ILE A 221 18.64 -0.36 -3.01
CA ILE A 221 18.98 0.35 -1.78
C ILE A 221 18.52 -0.42 -0.54
N ILE A 222 17.27 -0.92 -0.56
CA ILE A 222 16.71 -1.67 0.57
C ILE A 222 17.50 -2.97 0.81
N SER A 223 17.85 -3.69 -0.25
CA SER A 223 18.63 -4.94 -0.13
C SER A 223 20.12 -4.72 0.16
N SER A 224 20.64 -3.49 0.06
CA SER A 224 22.03 -3.13 0.40
C SER A 224 22.14 -2.33 1.71
N ASN A 225 21.26 -2.58 2.69
CA ASN A 225 21.24 -1.90 3.99
C ASN A 225 21.18 -0.36 3.91
N GLY A 226 20.51 0.18 2.89
CA GLY A 226 20.37 1.61 2.70
C GLY A 226 21.50 2.28 1.92
N ASP A 227 22.44 1.52 1.34
CA ASP A 227 23.46 2.11 0.46
C ASP A 227 22.78 2.82 -0.72
N GLU A 228 23.07 4.13 -0.85
CA GLU A 228 22.51 5.01 -1.87
C GLU A 228 22.93 4.66 -3.30
N ARG A 229 23.98 3.84 -3.45
CA ARG A 229 24.56 3.39 -4.73
C ARG A 229 24.71 1.86 -4.74
N PRO A 230 23.59 1.11 -4.79
CA PRO A 230 23.66 -0.35 -4.82
C PRO A 230 24.43 -0.86 -6.04
N PRO A 231 25.10 -2.03 -5.94
CA PRO A 231 25.88 -2.58 -7.03
C PRO A 231 25.04 -2.82 -8.28
N LEU A 232 25.61 -2.60 -9.46
CA LEU A 232 24.90 -2.66 -10.74
C LEU A 232 24.23 -4.01 -10.97
N LEU A 233 24.91 -5.11 -10.64
CA LEU A 233 24.39 -6.47 -10.78
C LEU A 233 23.12 -6.69 -9.96
N GLN A 234 23.06 -6.15 -8.74
CA GLN A 234 21.89 -6.26 -7.88
C GLN A 234 20.71 -5.47 -8.44
N ARG A 235 20.95 -4.29 -9.01
CA ARG A 235 19.89 -3.52 -9.69
C ARG A 235 19.40 -4.24 -10.96
N MET A 236 20.32 -4.82 -11.75
CA MET A 236 19.95 -5.61 -12.93
C MET A 236 19.12 -6.83 -12.56
N PHE A 237 19.51 -7.53 -11.49
CA PHE A 237 18.74 -8.63 -10.91
C PHE A 237 17.31 -8.19 -10.61
N TRP A 238 17.12 -7.11 -9.84
CA TRP A 238 15.78 -6.60 -9.52
C TRP A 238 14.99 -6.18 -10.76
N CYS A 239 15.61 -5.54 -11.76
CA CYS A 239 14.93 -5.23 -13.02
C CYS A 239 14.39 -6.50 -13.72
N ILE A 240 15.20 -7.57 -13.79
CA ILE A 240 14.82 -8.82 -14.43
C ILE A 240 13.70 -9.51 -13.64
N THR A 241 13.81 -9.56 -12.31
CA THR A 241 12.79 -10.16 -11.46
C THR A 241 11.45 -9.44 -11.59
N ILE A 242 11.44 -8.10 -11.56
CA ILE A 242 10.20 -7.32 -11.75
C ILE A 242 9.60 -7.61 -13.14
N GLY A 243 10.42 -7.65 -14.19
CA GLY A 243 9.98 -8.00 -15.54
C GLY A 243 9.39 -9.41 -15.62
N ALA A 244 10.06 -10.40 -15.05
CA ALA A 244 9.60 -11.79 -15.02
C ALA A 244 8.26 -11.93 -14.27
N VAL A 245 8.14 -11.33 -13.08
CA VAL A 245 6.89 -11.33 -12.30
C VAL A 245 5.77 -10.64 -13.08
N THR A 246 6.05 -9.50 -13.71
CA THR A 246 5.06 -8.78 -14.54
C THR A 246 4.58 -9.64 -15.70
N SER A 247 5.48 -10.28 -16.44
CA SER A 247 5.10 -11.18 -17.54
C SER A 247 4.25 -12.37 -17.07
N ILE A 248 4.59 -12.97 -15.93
CA ILE A 248 3.81 -14.07 -15.35
C ILE A 248 2.41 -13.59 -14.96
N LEU A 249 2.31 -12.41 -14.33
CA LEU A 249 1.02 -11.85 -13.92
C LEU A 249 0.13 -11.50 -15.13
N LEU A 250 0.70 -10.98 -16.21
CA LEU A 250 -0.06 -10.70 -17.44
C LEU A 250 -0.61 -11.98 -18.09
N ILE A 251 0.21 -13.04 -18.17
CA ILE A 251 -0.23 -14.35 -18.69
C ILE A 251 -1.29 -14.97 -17.76
N TYR A 252 -1.15 -14.78 -16.45
CA TYR A 252 -2.12 -15.28 -15.48
C TYR A 252 -3.45 -14.51 -15.57
N GLU A 253 -3.41 -13.19 -15.76
CA GLU A 253 -4.59 -12.35 -15.96
C GLU A 253 -5.41 -12.82 -17.18
N GLU A 254 -4.74 -13.12 -18.29
CA GLU A 254 -5.39 -13.60 -19.52
C GLU A 254 -6.12 -14.95 -19.30
N LYS A 255 -5.56 -15.83 -18.47
CA LYS A 255 -6.09 -17.19 -18.24
C LYS A 255 -7.16 -17.28 -17.16
N VAL A 256 -6.99 -16.55 -16.06
CA VAL A 256 -7.80 -16.71 -14.84
C VAL A 256 -8.72 -15.50 -14.62
N GLY A 257 -8.46 -14.40 -15.31
CA GLY A 257 -9.24 -13.18 -15.21
C GLY A 257 -8.68 -12.18 -14.20
N ARG A 258 -9.09 -10.92 -14.38
CA ARG A 258 -8.62 -9.77 -13.59
C ARG A 258 -8.96 -9.85 -12.10
N SER A 259 -10.04 -10.57 -11.74
CA SER A 259 -10.48 -10.73 -10.35
C SER A 259 -9.41 -11.40 -9.49
N GLU A 260 -8.84 -12.51 -9.97
CA GLU A 260 -7.83 -13.28 -9.22
C GLU A 260 -6.51 -12.54 -9.06
N VAL A 261 -6.07 -11.85 -10.13
CA VAL A 261 -4.86 -11.01 -10.07
C VAL A 261 -5.03 -9.87 -9.06
N SER A 262 -6.22 -9.26 -9.02
CA SER A 262 -6.53 -8.18 -8.07
C SER A 262 -6.45 -8.68 -6.63
N SER A 263 -6.97 -9.88 -6.34
CA SER A 263 -6.89 -10.52 -5.03
C SER A 263 -5.43 -10.73 -4.58
N PHE A 264 -4.55 -11.18 -5.48
CA PHE A 264 -3.13 -11.34 -5.17
C PHE A 264 -2.46 -10.02 -4.77
N VAL A 265 -2.73 -8.93 -5.50
CA VAL A 265 -2.18 -7.59 -5.19
C VAL A 265 -2.67 -7.10 -3.82
N ILE A 266 -3.95 -7.32 -3.50
CA ILE A 266 -4.52 -6.95 -2.20
C ILE A 266 -3.82 -7.71 -1.06
N LEU A 267 -3.63 -9.02 -1.21
CA LEU A 267 -2.94 -9.86 -0.23
C LEU A 267 -1.48 -9.44 -0.04
N ALA A 268 -0.78 -9.10 -1.13
CA ALA A 268 0.59 -8.63 -1.08
C ALA A 268 0.72 -7.24 -0.40
N GLY A 269 -0.28 -6.37 -0.53
CA GLY A 269 -0.30 -5.04 0.06
C GLY A 269 -0.66 -5.01 1.56
N LEU A 270 -1.40 -6.01 2.06
CA LEU A 270 -1.90 -6.03 3.43
C LEU A 270 -0.79 -5.95 4.52
N PRO A 271 0.34 -6.69 4.43
CA PRO A 271 1.44 -6.55 5.39
C PRO A 271 2.05 -5.15 5.38
N PHE A 272 2.14 -4.52 4.20
CA PHE A 272 2.64 -3.15 4.06
C PHE A 272 1.68 -2.14 4.70
N ALA A 273 0.37 -2.37 4.64
CA ALA A 273 -0.61 -1.53 5.32
C ALA A 273 -0.34 -1.44 6.83
N LEU A 274 -0.12 -2.59 7.48
CA LEU A 274 0.21 -2.66 8.90
C LEU A 274 1.54 -1.94 9.20
N LEU A 275 2.55 -2.14 8.35
CA LEU A 275 3.85 -1.47 8.48
C LEU A 275 3.72 0.06 8.36
N LEU A 276 2.90 0.56 7.43
CA LEU A 276 2.67 2.00 7.27
C LEU A 276 1.99 2.61 8.49
N CYS A 277 1.01 1.92 9.09
CA CYS A 277 0.40 2.35 10.35
C CYS A 277 1.45 2.51 11.46
N PHE A 278 2.37 1.56 11.60
CA PHE A 278 3.49 1.69 12.56
C PHE A 278 4.44 2.83 12.21
N SER A 279 4.71 3.04 10.92
CA SER A 279 5.60 4.11 10.46
C SER A 279 5.02 5.51 10.73
N ALA A 280 3.70 5.69 10.58
CA ALA A 280 3.03 6.96 10.85
C ALA A 280 3.19 7.37 12.32
N ILE A 281 3.00 6.41 13.23
CA ILE A 281 3.19 6.63 14.66
C ILE A 281 4.66 6.91 14.99
N SER A 282 5.58 6.17 14.36
CA SER A 282 7.02 6.34 14.55
C SER A 282 7.49 7.74 14.13
N ILE A 283 7.00 8.25 13.00
CA ILE A 283 7.29 9.60 12.51
C ILE A 283 6.74 10.65 13.49
N TRP A 284 5.51 10.51 13.96
CA TRP A 284 4.92 11.44 14.92
C TRP A 284 5.76 11.58 16.19
N ARG A 285 6.28 10.47 16.73
CA ARG A 285 7.20 10.50 17.88
C ARG A 285 8.52 11.17 17.53
N LEU A 286 9.12 10.83 16.39
CA LEU A 286 10.38 11.42 15.94
C LEU A 286 10.27 12.95 15.86
N LEU A 287 9.16 13.46 15.33
CA LEU A 287 8.90 14.90 15.22
C LEU A 287 8.70 15.58 16.58
N LYS A 288 8.11 14.90 17.56
CA LYS A 288 8.02 15.42 18.95
C LYS A 288 9.38 15.51 19.64
N LEU A 289 10.32 14.68 19.22
CA LEU A 289 11.67 14.61 19.79
C LEU A 289 12.66 15.54 19.10
N GLU A 290 12.37 15.95 17.87
CA GLU A 290 13.20 16.86 17.07
C GLU A 290 13.63 18.14 17.83
N PRO A 291 12.77 18.83 18.61
CA PRO A 291 13.19 20.02 19.37
C PRO A 291 14.21 19.72 20.49
N TYR A 292 14.28 18.47 20.95
CA TYR A 292 15.11 18.02 22.07
C TYR A 292 16.24 17.10 21.63
N TRP A 293 16.60 17.11 20.34
CA TRP A 293 17.48 16.12 19.72
C TRP A 293 18.94 16.26 20.18
N ARG A 294 19.23 15.76 21.38
CA ARG A 294 20.50 15.12 21.75
C ARG A 294 20.26 13.62 21.66
N TYR A 295 21.03 12.95 20.81
CA TYR A 295 20.93 11.51 20.59
C TYR A 295 21.00 10.69 21.89
N ASP A 296 21.58 11.27 22.95
CA ASP A 296 21.87 10.61 24.22
C ASP A 296 20.78 10.74 25.30
N THR A 297 19.80 11.66 25.17
CA THR A 297 18.85 11.94 26.27
C THR A 297 17.58 11.09 26.25
N VAL A 298 17.18 10.54 25.10
CA VAL A 298 15.89 9.84 24.97
C VAL A 298 16.07 8.32 24.88
N LYS A 299 15.65 7.61 25.93
CA LYS A 299 15.67 6.15 25.98
C LYS A 299 14.52 5.58 25.15
N HIS A 300 14.86 4.86 24.08
CA HIS A 300 13.91 4.16 23.22
C HIS A 300 14.03 2.64 23.36
N TRP A 301 13.02 1.92 22.85
CA TRP A 301 13.21 0.50 22.53
C TRP A 301 14.29 0.35 21.46
N ARG A 302 15.29 -0.52 21.67
CA ARG A 302 16.32 -0.81 20.67
C ARG A 302 15.65 -1.39 19.43
N MET A 303 15.89 -0.82 18.26
CA MET A 303 15.46 -1.45 17.02
C MET A 303 16.21 -2.79 16.84
N LEU A 304 15.48 -3.86 16.54
CA LEU A 304 16.05 -5.18 16.22
C LEU A 304 16.76 -5.24 14.85
N TYR A 305 17.07 -4.10 14.24
CA TYR A 305 17.78 -3.99 12.96
C TYR A 305 19.31 -3.94 13.13
N GLY A 306 19.84 -4.52 14.20
CA GLY A 306 21.28 -4.70 14.38
C GLY A 306 21.72 -6.08 13.89
N ASN A 307 22.49 -6.14 12.80
CA ASN A 307 23.22 -7.31 12.30
C ASN A 307 22.51 -8.68 12.52
N ILE A 308 21.52 -8.97 11.66
CA ILE A 308 20.80 -10.28 11.56
C ILE A 308 21.76 -11.46 11.22
N LYS A 309 23.07 -11.22 11.10
CA LYS A 309 24.10 -12.25 10.88
C LYS A 309 24.25 -13.25 12.03
N SER A 310 23.59 -13.05 13.18
CA SER A 310 23.66 -14.01 14.29
C SER A 310 22.54 -15.04 14.17
N GLY A 311 22.88 -16.32 13.94
CA GLY A 311 21.92 -17.44 14.05
C GLY A 311 21.17 -17.48 15.39
N ARG A 312 21.68 -16.75 16.40
CA ARG A 312 21.00 -16.50 17.67
C ARG A 312 19.69 -15.72 17.52
N LEU A 313 19.66 -14.65 16.73
CA LEU A 313 18.46 -13.84 16.52
C LEU A 313 17.36 -14.65 15.82
N LEU A 314 17.72 -15.45 14.81
CA LEU A 314 16.77 -16.33 14.12
C LEU A 314 16.17 -17.37 15.09
N LYS A 315 17.01 -17.97 15.94
CA LYS A 315 16.57 -18.88 16.99
C LYS A 315 15.61 -18.19 17.96
N ASP A 316 15.95 -16.99 18.41
CA ASP A 316 15.11 -16.25 19.36
C ASP A 316 13.77 -15.85 18.75
N VAL A 317 13.73 -15.44 17.48
CA VAL A 317 12.49 -15.16 16.75
C VAL A 317 11.66 -16.42 16.54
N LEU A 318 12.27 -17.57 16.21
CA LEU A 318 11.56 -18.85 16.09
C LEU A 318 10.93 -19.28 17.42
N ILE A 319 11.68 -19.19 18.52
CA ILE A 319 11.16 -19.49 19.85
C ILE A 319 10.05 -18.51 20.21
N ALA A 320 10.21 -17.21 19.94
CA ALA A 320 9.18 -16.21 20.21
C ALA A 320 7.93 -16.42 19.34
N THR A 321 8.06 -17.03 18.16
CA THR A 321 6.93 -17.34 17.27
C THR A 321 6.12 -18.52 17.79
N LEU A 322 6.79 -19.62 18.17
CA LEU A 322 6.16 -20.88 18.60
C LEU A 322 5.80 -20.91 20.09
N ALA A 323 6.56 -20.20 20.92
CA ALA A 323 6.47 -20.19 22.38
C ALA A 323 6.74 -18.78 22.95
N PRO A 324 5.95 -17.76 22.58
CA PRO A 324 6.14 -16.39 23.08
C PRO A 324 6.04 -16.29 24.61
N TRP A 325 5.27 -17.19 25.22
CA TRP A 325 5.09 -17.30 26.67
C TRP A 325 6.41 -17.54 27.42
N TYR A 326 7.42 -18.16 26.79
CA TYR A 326 8.72 -18.41 27.41
C TYR A 326 9.45 -17.10 27.71
N TYR A 327 9.63 -16.24 26.71
CA TYR A 327 10.27 -14.94 26.92
C TYR A 327 9.37 -14.00 27.74
N LEU A 328 8.06 -13.93 27.46
CA LEU A 328 7.14 -13.09 28.23
C LEU A 328 7.10 -13.48 29.72
N GLY A 329 7.13 -14.77 30.02
CA GLY A 329 7.19 -15.27 31.40
C GLY A 329 8.50 -14.90 32.09
N GLN A 330 9.64 -15.06 31.42
CA GLN A 330 10.94 -14.61 31.95
C GLN A 330 10.95 -13.11 32.24
N ILE A 331 10.47 -12.32 31.29
CA ILE A 331 10.37 -10.88 31.39
C ILE A 331 9.46 -10.48 32.57
N ALA A 332 8.30 -11.10 32.72
CA ALA A 332 7.37 -10.84 33.83
C ALA A 332 7.91 -11.22 35.21
N ILE A 333 8.77 -12.24 35.29
CA ILE A 333 9.47 -12.59 36.54
C ILE A 333 10.49 -11.52 36.90
N ARG A 334 11.26 -11.02 35.91
CA ARG A 334 12.28 -9.98 36.12
C ARG A 334 11.68 -8.63 36.48
N GLU A 335 10.60 -8.23 35.81
CA GLU A 335 9.84 -7.02 36.14
C GLU A 335 9.33 -7.08 37.60
N GLY A 336 8.73 -8.21 38.00
CA GLY A 336 8.16 -8.39 39.34
C GLY A 336 9.17 -8.31 40.49
N LYS A 337 10.45 -8.63 40.26
CA LYS A 337 11.52 -8.56 41.28
C LYS A 337 11.90 -7.14 41.68
N LYS A 338 11.71 -6.15 40.80
CA LYS A 338 12.10 -4.76 41.05
C LYS A 338 10.97 -3.90 41.64
N THR A 339 9.72 -4.29 41.42
CA THR A 339 8.54 -3.52 41.87
C THR A 339 8.11 -3.89 43.30
N LYS A 340 8.48 -5.07 43.80
CA LYS A 340 8.16 -5.50 45.17
C LYS A 340 9.42 -5.78 45.97
N GLN A 341 9.68 -4.91 46.94
CA GLN A 341 10.64 -5.07 48.04
C GLN A 341 10.08 -5.98 49.16
N THR A 342 9.17 -6.90 48.82
CA THR A 342 8.42 -7.75 49.76
C THR A 342 8.62 -9.22 49.40
N ASP A 343 9.09 -9.99 50.38
CA ASP A 343 9.53 -11.40 50.34
C ASP A 343 8.43 -12.43 50.00
N GLN A 344 7.67 -12.24 48.92
CA GLN A 344 6.86 -13.31 48.33
C GLN A 344 7.38 -13.61 46.95
N HIS A 345 8.18 -14.68 46.82
CA HIS A 345 8.60 -15.21 45.52
C HIS A 345 7.35 -15.52 44.69
N PRO A 346 7.06 -14.76 43.62
CA PRO A 346 5.90 -15.06 42.79
C PRO A 346 6.11 -16.42 42.12
N ASN A 347 5.10 -17.28 42.15
CA ASN A 347 5.15 -18.61 41.52
C ASN A 347 5.55 -18.46 40.05
N ARG A 348 6.78 -18.88 39.72
CA ARG A 348 7.34 -18.76 38.36
C ARG A 348 6.41 -19.42 37.34
N PHE A 349 5.88 -20.59 37.69
CA PHE A 349 4.91 -21.33 36.87
C PHE A 349 3.70 -20.48 36.47
N PHE A 350 3.11 -19.73 37.42
CA PHE A 350 1.94 -18.90 37.16
C PHE A 350 2.24 -17.79 36.13
N LYS A 351 3.45 -17.21 36.16
CA LYS A 351 3.88 -16.18 35.21
C LYS A 351 4.09 -16.67 33.78
N TYR A 352 4.46 -17.94 33.59
CA TYR A 352 4.49 -18.57 32.27
C TYR A 352 3.08 -18.97 31.81
N PHE A 353 2.29 -19.56 32.73
CA PHE A 353 0.96 -20.09 32.45
C PHE A 353 -0.02 -19.02 31.95
N GLN A 354 0.00 -17.83 32.57
CA GLN A 354 -0.87 -16.71 32.17
C GLN A 354 -0.71 -16.29 30.70
N PHE A 355 0.46 -16.51 30.07
CA PHE A 355 0.68 -16.21 28.65
C PHE A 355 0.52 -17.44 27.76
N ALA A 356 0.90 -18.63 28.27
CA ALA A 356 0.80 -19.88 27.52
C ALA A 356 -0.66 -20.28 27.27
N LEU A 357 -1.53 -20.17 28.29
CA LEU A 357 -2.92 -20.56 28.21
C LEU A 357 -3.69 -19.84 27.08
N PRO A 358 -3.76 -18.49 27.03
CA PRO A 358 -4.49 -17.81 25.96
C PRO A 358 -3.87 -18.03 24.58
N PHE A 359 -2.54 -18.15 24.49
CA PHE A 359 -1.86 -18.36 23.20
C PHE A 359 -2.14 -19.75 22.61
N TYR A 360 -2.03 -20.82 23.41
CA TYR A 360 -2.28 -22.18 22.92
C TYR A 360 -3.78 -22.48 22.78
N LEU A 361 -4.64 -21.89 23.62
CA LEU A 361 -6.10 -21.98 23.40
C LEU A 361 -6.50 -21.33 22.08
N TRP A 362 -5.93 -20.19 21.71
CA TRP A 362 -6.17 -19.58 20.41
C TRP A 362 -5.81 -20.53 19.26
N ILE A 363 -4.60 -21.10 19.26
CA ILE A 363 -4.14 -22.04 18.23
C ILE A 363 -5.05 -23.27 18.18
N PHE A 364 -5.36 -23.86 19.33
CA PHE A 364 -6.23 -25.03 19.43
C PHE A 364 -7.63 -24.76 18.86
N LEU A 365 -8.23 -23.63 19.19
CA LEU A 365 -9.56 -23.23 18.70
C LEU A 365 -9.55 -22.91 17.20
N LEU A 366 -8.43 -22.43 16.65
CA LEU A 366 -8.27 -22.28 15.21
C LEU A 366 -8.24 -23.63 14.48
N PHE A 367 -7.60 -24.66 15.04
CA PHE A 367 -7.67 -26.01 14.48
C PHE A 367 -9.07 -26.62 14.62
N LEU A 368 -9.73 -26.39 15.75
CA LEU A 368 -11.07 -26.92 16.05
C LEU A 368 -12.16 -26.29 15.16
N HIS A 369 -11.90 -25.11 14.59
CA HIS A 369 -12.78 -24.46 13.61
C HIS A 369 -13.06 -25.35 12.39
N ILE A 370 -12.14 -26.24 12.00
CA ILE A 370 -12.34 -27.17 10.87
C ILE A 370 -13.58 -28.04 11.07
N GLY A 371 -13.96 -28.35 12.32
CA GLY A 371 -15.14 -29.16 12.65
C GLY A 371 -16.34 -28.38 13.19
N PHE A 372 -16.17 -27.12 13.60
CA PHE A 372 -17.21 -26.35 14.28
C PHE A 372 -17.24 -24.89 13.81
N ASN A 373 -18.42 -24.47 13.34
CA ASN A 373 -18.68 -23.09 12.97
C ASN A 373 -18.60 -22.19 14.22
N TYR A 374 -18.12 -20.95 14.06
CA TYR A 374 -18.01 -19.91 15.10
C TYR A 374 -16.94 -20.08 16.19
N VAL A 375 -16.25 -21.23 16.27
CA VAL A 375 -15.18 -21.45 17.27
C VAL A 375 -13.97 -20.54 17.04
N ASN A 376 -13.77 -20.11 15.79
CA ASN A 376 -12.75 -19.12 15.43
C ASN A 376 -12.90 -17.78 16.19
N TYR A 377 -14.12 -17.28 16.41
CA TYR A 377 -14.36 -16.03 17.13
C TYR A 377 -13.94 -16.12 18.60
N ILE A 378 -14.19 -17.27 19.23
CA ILE A 378 -13.73 -17.57 20.60
C ILE A 378 -12.19 -17.63 20.61
N GLY A 379 -11.57 -18.28 19.62
CA GLY A 379 -10.11 -18.29 19.45
C GLY A 379 -9.53 -16.88 19.39
N TRP A 380 -10.07 -16.01 18.55
CA TRP A 380 -9.64 -14.61 18.44
C TRP A 380 -9.80 -13.81 19.73
N THR A 381 -10.79 -14.14 20.56
CA THR A 381 -10.96 -13.54 21.88
C THR A 381 -9.80 -13.89 22.81
N PHE A 382 -9.34 -15.15 22.81
CA PHE A 382 -8.14 -15.56 23.56
C PHE A 382 -6.86 -14.88 23.05
N PHE A 383 -6.73 -14.71 21.72
CA PHE A 383 -5.61 -13.97 21.15
C PHE A 383 -5.59 -12.49 21.59
N ILE A 384 -6.74 -11.82 21.57
CA ILE A 384 -6.86 -10.44 22.08
C ILE A 384 -6.47 -10.39 23.56
N GLY A 385 -6.92 -11.35 24.37
CA GLY A 385 -6.50 -11.49 25.77
C GLY A 385 -4.98 -11.63 25.93
N PHE A 386 -4.33 -12.47 25.10
CA PHE A 386 -2.88 -12.61 25.06
C PHE A 386 -2.18 -11.27 24.73
N VAL A 387 -2.65 -10.55 23.71
CA VAL A 387 -2.10 -9.25 23.31
C VAL A 387 -2.23 -8.23 24.43
N ILE A 388 -3.37 -8.17 25.12
CA ILE A 388 -3.58 -7.25 26.26
C ILE A 388 -2.61 -7.55 27.40
N LEU A 389 -2.44 -8.83 27.77
CA LEU A 389 -1.50 -9.24 28.82
C LEU A 389 -0.05 -8.90 28.47
N ALA A 390 0.37 -9.19 27.24
CA ALA A 390 1.71 -8.86 26.76
C ALA A 390 1.93 -7.34 26.68
N SER A 391 0.90 -6.57 26.30
CA SER A 391 0.97 -5.11 26.23
C SER A 391 1.10 -4.49 27.61
N ARG A 392 0.38 -5.03 28.60
CA ARG A 392 0.51 -4.60 30.00
C ARG A 392 1.93 -4.80 30.51
N LEU A 393 2.53 -5.97 30.23
CA LEU A 393 3.91 -6.27 30.58
C LEU A 393 4.89 -5.29 29.93
N ARG A 394 4.70 -5.01 28.64
CA ARG A 394 5.52 -4.03 27.90
C ARG A 394 5.40 -2.62 28.46
N THR A 395 4.18 -2.20 28.81
CA THR A 395 3.92 -0.91 29.44
C THR A 395 4.64 -0.80 30.79
N GLY A 396 4.61 -1.84 31.60
CA GLY A 396 5.30 -1.88 32.90
C GLY A 396 6.82 -1.71 32.77
N LEU A 397 7.45 -2.46 31.87
CA LEU A 397 8.88 -2.31 31.55
C LEU A 397 9.21 -0.92 31.03
N ARG A 398 8.33 -0.34 30.21
CA ARG A 398 8.50 1.00 29.64
C ARG A 398 8.58 2.04 30.75
N HIS A 399 7.65 2.01 31.70
CA HIS A 399 7.65 2.91 32.86
C HIS A 399 8.89 2.68 33.75
N GLN A 400 9.23 1.42 34.04
CA GLN A 400 10.37 1.06 34.87
C GLN A 400 11.71 1.54 34.30
N HIS A 401 11.87 1.50 32.98
CA HIS A 401 13.11 1.83 32.30
C HIS A 401 13.14 3.25 31.71
N GLY A 402 12.12 4.06 31.99
CA GLY A 402 11.97 5.42 31.48
C GLY A 402 11.97 5.48 29.95
N ILE A 403 11.40 4.46 29.30
CA ILE A 403 11.31 4.39 27.84
C ILE A 403 10.08 5.20 27.38
N GLN A 404 10.20 5.98 26.32
CA GLN A 404 9.05 6.72 25.78
C GLN A 404 8.09 5.82 24.97
N GLY A 405 6.78 6.06 25.14
CA GLY A 405 5.70 5.43 24.39
C GLY A 405 4.34 5.55 25.07
N ASN A 406 3.31 4.97 24.45
CA ASN A 406 1.93 4.95 24.90
C ASN A 406 1.35 3.53 24.81
N VAL A 407 0.26 3.29 25.56
CA VAL A 407 -0.40 1.97 25.63
C VAL A 407 -0.89 1.49 24.27
N ILE A 408 -1.42 2.37 23.43
CA ILE A 408 -1.90 2.01 22.07
C ILE A 408 -0.76 1.43 21.22
N GLU A 409 0.45 1.93 21.40
CA GLU A 409 1.62 1.49 20.62
C GLU A 409 2.14 0.16 21.14
N ASP A 410 2.08 -0.03 22.46
CA ASP A 410 2.42 -1.30 23.09
C ASP A 410 1.43 -2.41 22.65
N ILE A 411 0.15 -2.10 22.47
CA ILE A 411 -0.86 -3.02 21.90
C ILE A 411 -0.61 -3.25 20.40
N ALA A 412 -0.43 -2.18 19.63
CA ALA A 412 -0.35 -2.29 18.18
C ALA A 412 0.90 -3.05 17.73
N ILE A 413 2.07 -2.78 18.35
CA ILE A 413 3.33 -3.44 18.01
C ILE A 413 3.26 -4.97 18.26
N LEU A 414 2.41 -5.42 19.18
CA LEU A 414 2.18 -6.84 19.45
C LEU A 414 1.41 -7.58 18.35
N VAL A 415 0.92 -6.90 17.31
CA VAL A 415 0.53 -7.57 16.05
C VAL A 415 1.75 -8.27 15.42
N ILE A 416 2.94 -7.72 15.63
CA ILE A 416 4.23 -8.30 15.27
C ILE A 416 4.89 -8.84 16.56
N TYR A 417 4.16 -9.68 17.30
CA TYR A 417 4.59 -10.15 18.63
C TYR A 417 5.97 -10.85 18.64
N PRO A 418 6.40 -11.67 17.66
CA PRO A 418 7.66 -12.41 17.80
C PRO A 418 8.86 -11.45 17.94
N PHE A 419 8.92 -10.44 17.09
CA PHE A 419 9.97 -9.42 17.13
C PHE A 419 9.84 -8.55 18.39
N THR A 420 8.63 -8.20 18.77
CA THR A 420 8.38 -7.39 19.98
C THR A 420 8.86 -8.08 21.25
N VAL A 421 8.59 -9.38 21.35
CA VAL A 421 8.98 -10.22 22.49
C VAL A 421 10.50 -10.37 22.56
N VAL A 422 11.15 -10.65 21.42
CA VAL A 422 12.63 -10.72 21.35
C VAL A 422 13.26 -9.37 21.72
N GLN A 423 12.71 -8.27 21.21
CA GLN A 423 13.16 -6.91 21.53
C GLN A 423 13.10 -6.64 23.04
N MET A 424 11.99 -7.02 23.68
CA MET A 424 11.83 -6.85 25.12
C MET A 424 12.85 -7.67 25.91
N ASN A 425 13.09 -8.91 25.49
CA ASN A 425 14.06 -9.79 26.14
C ASN A 425 15.49 -9.25 26.05
N GLU A 426 15.94 -8.84 24.85
CA GLU A 426 17.28 -8.27 24.66
C GLU A 426 17.48 -6.96 25.44
N GLN A 427 16.46 -6.11 25.47
CA GLN A 427 16.53 -4.82 26.15
C GLN A 427 16.75 -4.97 27.67
N ILE A 428 16.14 -5.99 28.27
CA ILE A 428 16.36 -6.32 29.68
C ILE A 428 17.75 -6.93 29.87
N ALA A 429 18.17 -7.85 28.99
CA ALA A 429 19.48 -8.50 29.09
C ALA A 429 20.66 -7.52 29.00
N VAL A 430 20.54 -6.45 28.21
CA VAL A 430 21.61 -5.45 28.07
C VAL A 430 21.68 -4.47 29.26
N ARG A 431 20.53 -4.17 29.89
CA ARG A 431 20.47 -3.21 31.00
C ARG A 431 20.69 -3.82 32.39
N GLU A 432 20.72 -5.15 32.46
CA GLU A 432 21.10 -5.93 33.63
C GLU A 432 22.31 -6.80 33.23
N PRO A 433 23.52 -6.22 33.10
CA PRO A 433 24.71 -7.04 32.92
C PRO A 433 24.79 -7.98 34.13
N ASN A 434 24.90 -9.27 33.83
CA ASN A 434 24.91 -10.37 34.79
C ASN A 434 25.67 -10.01 36.07
N HIS A 435 25.01 -10.22 37.21
CA HIS A 435 25.71 -10.56 38.44
C HIS A 435 26.46 -11.88 38.26
#